data_AF-A0A7V4T672-F1
#
_entry.id   AF-A0A7V4T672-F1
#
_cell.length_a   1.000
_cell.length_b   1.000
_cell.length_c   1.000
_cell.angle_alpha   90.00
_cell.angle_beta   90.00
_cell.angle_gamma   90.00
#
_symmetry.space_group_name_H-M   'P 1'
#
loop_
_entity.id
_entity.type
_entity.pdbx_description
1 polymer ?
#
loop_
_entity_poly.entity_id
_entity_poly.type
_entity_poly.pdbx_seq_one_letter_code
_entity_poly.pdbx_strand_id
1 'polypeptide(L)'
;MTRSDKHENLKNLPGIDHLLELSKKNKSFLDIPRSVILESARTALEIIRKNILANIETPINDDTILMQMHVLAKEKIRPRLVNVINATGVVLHTNLGRALLCDDALKNITRIAQSYS
;
A
#
# COMPACT_ATOMS: atom_id res chain seq x y z
N MET A 1 27.14 15.68 -3.66
CA MET A 1 26.10 16.68 -3.92
C MET A 1 26.41 17.97 -3.17
N THR A 2 26.58 19.06 -3.90
CA THR A 2 26.70 20.42 -3.35
C THR A 2 25.32 20.91 -2.88
N ARG A 3 25.27 21.99 -2.09
CA ARG A 3 24.01 22.63 -1.66
C ARG A 3 23.13 23.06 -2.85
N SER A 4 23.76 23.38 -3.99
CA SER A 4 23.09 23.76 -5.23
C SER A 4 22.35 22.58 -5.87
N ASP A 5 22.98 21.41 -5.90
CA ASP A 5 22.41 20.19 -6.50
C ASP A 5 21.14 19.72 -5.76
N LYS A 6 21.09 19.91 -4.43
CA LYS A 6 19.90 19.60 -3.62
C LYS A 6 18.70 20.46 -4.01
N HIS A 7 18.93 21.75 -4.25
CA HIS A 7 17.86 22.69 -4.53
C HIS A 7 17.26 22.43 -5.92
N GLU A 8 18.10 22.13 -6.91
CA GLU A 8 17.65 21.74 -8.25
C GLU A 8 16.86 20.43 -8.24
N ASN A 9 17.34 19.41 -7.52
CA ASN A 9 16.61 18.15 -7.39
C ASN A 9 15.24 18.31 -6.72
N LEU A 10 15.13 19.18 -5.71
CA LEU A 10 13.85 19.47 -5.06
C LEU A 10 12.87 20.21 -5.98
N LYS A 11 13.36 21.08 -6.87
CA LYS A 11 12.52 21.77 -7.87
C LYS A 11 12.02 20.82 -8.96
N ASN A 12 12.83 19.81 -9.30
CA ASN A 12 12.49 18.83 -10.34
C ASN A 12 11.47 17.77 -9.89
N LEU A 13 11.03 17.80 -8.62
CA LEU A 13 9.98 16.90 -8.16
C LEU A 13 8.65 17.20 -8.86
N PRO A 14 7.97 16.19 -9.42
CA PRO A 14 6.68 16.39 -10.06
C PRO A 14 5.62 16.81 -9.04
N GLY A 15 4.68 17.63 -9.50
CA GLY A 15 3.50 18.00 -8.72
C GLY A 15 2.60 16.78 -8.44
N ILE A 16 1.87 16.82 -7.32
CA ILE A 16 0.92 15.76 -6.97
C ILE A 16 -0.15 15.59 -8.06
N ASP A 17 -0.66 16.69 -8.62
CA ASP A 17 -1.72 16.64 -9.65
C ASP A 17 -1.24 15.92 -10.92
N HIS A 18 0.01 16.15 -11.33
CA HIS A 18 0.64 15.44 -12.46
C HIS A 18 0.70 13.93 -12.20
N LEU A 19 1.16 13.52 -11.01
CA LEU A 19 1.21 12.11 -10.63
C LEU A 19 -0.19 11.47 -10.57
N LEU A 20 -1.21 12.22 -10.12
CA LEU A 20 -2.59 11.75 -10.12
C LEU A 20 -3.12 11.56 -11.54
N GLU A 21 -2.82 12.46 -12.48
CA GLU A 21 -3.20 12.29 -13.88
C GLU A 21 -2.53 11.09 -14.54
N LEU A 22 -1.24 10.89 -14.28
CA LEU A 22 -0.52 9.70 -14.75
C LEU A 22 -1.09 8.42 -14.16
N SER A 23 -1.44 8.43 -12.86
CA SER A 23 -2.05 7.27 -12.20
C SER A 23 -3.39 6.87 -12.82
N LYS A 24 -4.21 7.84 -13.27
CA LYS A 24 -5.49 7.57 -13.96
C LYS A 24 -5.30 6.84 -15.29
N LYS A 25 -4.19 7.08 -15.99
CA LYS A 25 -3.87 6.44 -17.27
C LYS A 25 -3.26 5.04 -17.09
N ASN A 26 -2.85 4.70 -15.87
CA ASN A 26 -2.15 3.46 -15.57
C ASN A 26 -3.09 2.41 -14.97
N LYS A 27 -3.21 1.26 -15.64
CA LYS A 27 -4.09 0.16 -15.25
C LYS A 27 -3.82 -0.39 -13.84
N SER A 28 -2.59 -0.26 -13.34
CA SER A 28 -2.21 -0.74 -12.01
C SER A 28 -2.97 -0.04 -10.88
N PHE A 29 -3.57 1.13 -11.12
CA PHE A 29 -4.29 1.90 -10.11
C PHE A 29 -5.82 1.73 -10.15
N LEU A 30 -6.37 0.93 -11.08
CA LEU A 30 -7.82 0.80 -11.28
C LEU A 30 -8.58 0.34 -10.03
N ASP A 31 -8.02 -0.60 -9.28
CA ASP A 31 -8.66 -1.17 -8.07
C ASP A 31 -8.33 -0.40 -6.78
N ILE A 32 -7.68 0.76 -6.90
CA ILE A 32 -7.19 1.52 -5.74
C ILE A 32 -8.08 2.75 -5.54
N PRO A 33 -8.69 2.94 -4.36
CA PRO A 33 -9.46 4.14 -4.06
C PRO A 33 -8.63 5.42 -4.23
N ARG A 34 -9.22 6.46 -4.82
CA ARG A 34 -8.54 7.74 -5.08
C ARG A 34 -7.88 8.34 -3.83
N SER A 35 -8.52 8.21 -2.66
CA SER A 35 -7.97 8.69 -1.38
C SER A 35 -6.64 8.02 -1.05
N VAL A 36 -6.52 6.71 -1.29
CA VAL A 36 -5.29 5.94 -1.07
C VAL A 36 -4.22 6.34 -2.09
N ILE A 37 -4.58 6.53 -3.35
CA ILE A 37 -3.63 6.99 -4.39
C ILE A 37 -3.02 8.35 -4.00
N LEU A 38 -3.86 9.30 -3.58
CA LEU A 38 -3.43 10.62 -3.14
C LEU A 38 -2.49 10.54 -1.94
N GLU A 39 -2.83 9.73 -0.95
CA GLU A 39 -1.99 9.56 0.24
C GLU A 39 -0.64 8.90 -0.11
N SER A 40 -0.65 7.90 -1.00
CA SER A 40 0.56 7.25 -1.49
C SER A 40 1.44 8.18 -2.32
N ALA A 41 0.86 9.07 -3.13
CA ALA A 41 1.58 10.12 -3.86
C ALA A 41 2.33 11.05 -2.90
N ARG A 42 1.62 11.57 -1.89
CA ARG A 42 2.22 12.41 -0.85
C ARG A 42 3.34 11.68 -0.12
N THR A 43 3.11 10.43 0.27
CA THR A 43 4.09 9.62 0.99
C THR A 43 5.34 9.36 0.15
N ALA A 44 5.19 9.03 -1.14
CA ALA A 44 6.31 8.79 -2.03
C ALA A 44 7.17 10.06 -2.20
N LEU A 45 6.54 11.21 -2.46
CA LEU A 45 7.25 12.49 -2.59
C LEU A 45 7.96 12.89 -1.30
N GLU A 46 7.34 12.68 -0.13
CA GLU A 46 7.98 12.96 1.16
C GLU A 46 9.20 12.06 1.41
N ILE A 47 9.15 10.78 1.01
CA ILE A 47 10.31 9.88 1.09
C ILE A 47 11.43 10.39 0.20
N ILE A 48 11.14 10.75 -1.05
CA ILE A 48 12.14 11.26 -1.99
C ILE A 48 12.72 12.58 -1.49
N ARG A 49 11.89 13.49 -1.00
CA ARG A 49 12.32 14.76 -0.39
C ARG A 49 13.28 14.53 0.77
N LYS A 50 12.99 13.59 1.67
CA LYS A 50 13.88 13.20 2.77
C LYS A 50 15.21 12.62 2.27
N ASN A 51 15.16 11.76 1.25
CA ASN A 51 16.36 11.16 0.66
C ASN A 51 17.27 12.21 0.03
N ILE A 52 16.73 13.15 -0.74
CA ILE A 52 17.49 14.28 -1.32
C ILE A 52 18.14 15.12 -0.21
N LEU A 53 17.40 15.44 0.85
CA LEU A 53 17.94 16.20 1.99
C LEU A 53 19.08 15.45 2.70
N ALA A 54 18.96 14.13 2.82
CA ALA A 54 19.94 13.23 3.42
C ALA A 54 21.15 12.90 2.51
N ASN A 55 21.24 13.47 1.30
CA ASN A 55 22.24 13.11 0.27
C ASN A 55 22.18 11.65 -0.20
N ILE A 56 21.01 11.01 -0.13
CA ILE A 56 20.79 9.69 -0.69
C ILE A 56 20.38 9.88 -2.15
N GLU A 57 21.18 9.34 -3.06
CA GLU A 57 20.87 9.36 -4.48
C GLU A 57 19.55 8.65 -4.74
N THR A 58 18.59 9.39 -5.30
CA THR A 58 17.23 8.92 -5.53
C THR A 58 16.84 9.27 -6.96
N PRO A 59 16.35 8.29 -7.76
CA PRO A 59 15.85 8.59 -9.09
C PRO A 59 14.59 9.45 -8.99
N ILE A 60 14.59 10.58 -9.69
CA ILE A 60 13.46 11.50 -9.81
C ILE A 60 12.92 11.36 -11.23
N ASN A 61 12.27 10.23 -11.50
CA ASN A 61 11.56 10.02 -12.76
C ASN A 61 10.12 9.57 -12.48
N ASP A 62 9.19 9.93 -13.35
CA ASP A 62 7.76 9.67 -13.13
C ASP A 62 7.47 8.17 -12.94
N ASP A 63 8.13 7.29 -13.69
CA ASP A 63 7.89 5.84 -13.63
C ASP A 63 8.29 5.22 -12.29
N THR A 64 9.43 5.61 -11.72
CA THR A 64 9.91 5.15 -10.41
C THR A 64 9.02 5.67 -9.30
N ILE A 65 8.58 6.94 -9.40
CA ILE A 65 7.65 7.53 -8.44
C ILE A 65 6.30 6.81 -8.51
N LEU A 66 5.77 6.55 -9.71
CA LEU A 66 4.52 5.80 -9.90
C LEU A 66 4.64 4.37 -9.36
N MET A 67 5.76 3.69 -9.59
CA MET A 67 6.01 2.35 -9.04
C MET A 67 6.00 2.38 -7.51
N GLN A 68 6.71 3.34 -6.90
CA GLN A 68 6.74 3.49 -5.45
C GLN A 68 5.36 3.82 -4.88
N MET A 69 4.63 4.73 -5.53
CA MET A 69 3.23 5.05 -5.20
C MET A 69 2.34 3.81 -5.25
N HIS A 70 2.49 2.98 -6.28
CA HIS A 70 1.71 1.76 -6.46
C HIS A 70 1.96 0.75 -5.33
N VAL A 71 3.24 0.52 -4.98
CA VAL A 71 3.61 -0.36 -3.87
C VAL A 71 3.02 0.13 -2.55
N LEU A 72 3.18 1.42 -2.24
CA LEU A 72 2.62 2.03 -1.03
C LEU A 72 1.09 1.91 -0.98
N ALA A 73 0.42 2.12 -2.12
CA ALA A 73 -1.02 2.02 -2.21
C ALA A 73 -1.51 0.57 -2.03
N LYS A 74 -0.84 -0.40 -2.65
CA LYS A 74 -1.16 -1.83 -2.49
C LYS A 74 -1.00 -2.29 -1.05
N GLU A 75 0.07 -1.89 -0.37
CA GLU A 75 0.28 -2.22 1.04
C GLU A 75 -0.80 -1.60 1.95
N LYS A 76 -1.28 -0.38 1.65
CA LYS A 76 -2.35 0.25 2.42
C LYS A 76 -3.70 -0.47 2.32
N ILE A 77 -4.04 -0.99 1.15
CA ILE A 77 -5.32 -1.70 0.93
C ILE A 77 -5.24 -3.19 1.19
N ARG A 78 -4.06 -3.72 1.48
CA ARG A 78 -3.86 -5.15 1.71
C ARG A 78 -4.62 -5.60 2.97
N PRO A 79 -5.41 -6.70 2.89
CA PRO A 79 -6.00 -7.31 4.07
C PRO A 79 -4.92 -7.70 5.08
N ARG A 80 -5.10 -7.33 6.35
CA ARG A 80 -4.17 -7.72 7.43
C ARG A 80 -4.47 -9.11 7.97
N LEU A 81 -5.74 -9.51 7.92
CA LEU A 81 -6.16 -10.88 8.21
C LEU A 81 -6.03 -11.68 6.92
N VAL A 82 -5.10 -12.63 6.93
CA VAL A 82 -4.81 -13.51 5.81
C VAL A 82 -4.78 -14.94 6.29
N ASN A 83 -5.07 -15.86 5.38
CA ASN A 83 -4.98 -17.29 5.67
C ASN A 83 -3.52 -17.69 5.89
N VAL A 84 -3.30 -18.62 6.80
CA VAL A 84 -1.99 -19.14 7.18
C VAL A 84 -2.01 -20.67 7.17
N ILE A 85 -0.84 -21.28 6.94
CA ILE A 85 -0.66 -22.73 7.06
C ILE A 85 -0.05 -23.00 8.43
N ASN A 86 -0.74 -23.76 9.28
CA ASN A 86 -0.19 -24.19 10.56
C ASN A 86 0.75 -25.39 10.36
N ALA A 87 2.06 -25.17 10.51
CA ALA A 87 3.10 -26.20 10.41
C ALA A 87 3.71 -26.60 11.78
N THR A 88 3.14 -26.14 12.90
CA THR A 88 3.70 -26.39 14.24
C THR A 88 3.21 -27.68 14.89
N GLY A 89 2.16 -28.29 14.34
CA GLY A 89 1.49 -29.45 14.94
C GLY A 89 0.60 -29.11 16.15
N VAL A 90 0.53 -27.84 16.56
CA VAL A 90 -0.35 -27.39 17.66
C VAL A 90 -1.77 -27.22 17.14
N VAL A 91 -2.70 -28.07 17.61
CA VAL A 91 -4.11 -28.03 17.18
C VAL A 91 -4.82 -26.74 17.63
N LEU A 92 -4.68 -26.36 18.90
CA LEU A 92 -5.27 -25.12 19.45
C LEU A 92 -4.23 -24.01 19.52
N HIS A 93 -4.02 -23.32 18.41
CA HIS A 93 -2.97 -22.31 18.32
C HIS A 93 -3.49 -20.90 18.65
N THR A 94 -3.20 -20.40 19.85
CA THR A 94 -3.70 -19.09 20.33
C THR A 94 -3.33 -17.92 19.41
N ASN A 95 -2.12 -17.91 18.86
CA ASN A 95 -1.69 -16.85 17.92
C ASN A 95 -2.25 -16.99 16.49
N LEU A 96 -2.81 -18.15 16.11
CA LEU A 96 -3.37 -18.40 14.77
C LEU A 96 -4.91 -18.56 14.79
N GLY A 97 -5.57 -18.13 15.86
CA GLY A 97 -7.04 -18.14 15.93
C GLY A 97 -7.66 -19.38 16.58
N ARG A 98 -6.88 -20.18 17.32
CA ARG A 98 -7.34 -21.36 18.10
C ARG A 98 -7.92 -22.46 17.21
N ALA A 99 -9.21 -22.76 17.36
CA ALA A 99 -9.88 -23.84 16.67
C ALA A 99 -10.47 -23.35 15.35
N LEU A 100 -10.31 -24.16 14.30
CA LEU A 100 -11.01 -23.95 13.03
C LEU A 100 -12.50 -24.25 13.22
N LEU A 101 -13.34 -23.49 12.52
CA LEU A 101 -14.77 -23.75 12.44
C LEU A 101 -15.06 -24.82 11.39
N CYS A 102 -15.97 -25.73 11.69
CA CYS A 102 -16.50 -26.66 10.70
C CYS A 102 -17.42 -25.94 9.71
N ASP A 103 -17.66 -26.55 8.55
CA ASP A 103 -18.47 -25.97 7.48
C ASP A 103 -19.89 -25.62 7.94
N ASP A 104 -20.50 -26.43 8.80
CA ASP A 104 -21.86 -26.19 9.29
C ASP A 104 -21.93 -24.97 10.21
N ALA A 105 -20.90 -24.77 11.05
CA ALA A 105 -20.78 -23.56 11.87
C ALA A 105 -20.59 -22.32 10.98
N LEU A 106 -19.72 -22.40 9.96
CA LEU A 106 -19.50 -21.31 9.00
C LEU A 106 -20.78 -20.95 8.24
N LYS A 107 -21.51 -21.93 7.70
CA LYS A 107 -22.79 -21.72 7.01
C LYS A 107 -23.80 -20.98 7.89
N ASN A 108 -23.92 -21.40 9.15
CA ASN A 108 -24.85 -20.76 10.09
C ASN A 108 -24.45 -19.30 10.38
N ILE A 109 -23.16 -19.03 10.59
CA ILE A 109 -22.64 -17.66 10.79
C ILE A 109 -22.91 -16.80 9.56
N THR A 110 -22.59 -17.28 8.35
CA THR A 110 -22.81 -16.53 7.11
C THR A 110 -24.29 -16.21 6.91
N ARG A 111 -25.19 -17.17 7.16
CA ARG A 111 -26.64 -16.97 7.05
C ARG A 111 -27.12 -15.85 7.97
N ILE A 112 -26.71 -15.86 9.24
CA ILE A 112 -27.12 -14.84 10.23
C ILE A 112 -26.49 -13.49 9.91
N ALA A 113 -25.23 -13.44 9.48
CA ALA A 113 -24.52 -12.20 9.20
C ALA A 113 -25.03 -11.45 7.95
N GLN A 114 -25.76 -12.12 7.05
CA GLN A 114 -26.27 -11.56 5.81
C GLN A 114 -27.71 -11.03 5.90
N SER A 115 -28.40 -11.21 7.04
CA SER A 115 -29.79 -10.76 7.22
C SER A 115 -30.03 -10.15 8.60
N TYR A 116 -31.07 -9.33 8.74
CA TYR A 116 -31.61 -9.00 10.05
C TYR A 116 -32.07 -10.29 10.75
N SER A 117 -31.86 -10.38 12.06
CA SER A 117 -32.24 -11.51 12.91
C SER A 117 -33.04 -11.03 14.10
#